data_AF-A0A479ZR85-F1
#
_entry.id   AF-A0A479ZR85-F1
#
_cell.length_a   1.000
_cell.length_b   1.000
_cell.length_c   1.000
_cell.angle_alpha   90.00
_cell.angle_beta   90.00
_cell.angle_gamma   90.00
#
_symmetry.space_group_name_H-M   'P 1'
#
loop_
_entity.id
_entity.type
_entity.pdbx_description
1 polymer ?
#
loop_
_entity_poly.entity_id
_entity_poly.type
_entity_poly.pdbx_seq_one_letter_code
_entity_poly.pdbx_strand_id
1 'polypeptide(L)'
;MMKFTVKSLIALFVTSSTLLLMPMRSDAQINMKILTQVADSCQKDVVSESYYQQMGLNINTVNNFYLQYCIESRYHYSLILDKFPELASTGEILPGYPGSVAVGQIADGFLRYGGDKKLLDCIIANDTSSDVCNASRMRISQNTKYRSNSGLIREYLPSVCPSCVVAHDEVSGSQEVILKAFIQWFLKLEKPQRREVISLLGDDDQANQLRWSLRSESQKAVGEYQETRERVEQQEQERRRRELLGQ
;
A
#
# COMPACT_ATOMS: atom_id res chain seq x y z
N MET A 1 4.54 -46.78 -24.64
CA MET A 1 3.73 -45.54 -24.67
C MET A 1 3.39 -45.15 -23.24
N MET A 2 4.17 -44.25 -22.64
CA MET A 2 3.91 -43.69 -21.31
C MET A 2 4.30 -42.22 -21.38
N LYS A 3 3.38 -41.39 -21.88
CA LYS A 3 3.53 -39.92 -21.96
C LYS A 3 2.17 -39.25 -21.78
N PHE A 4 1.43 -39.56 -20.71
CA PHE A 4 0.19 -38.82 -20.42
C PHE A 4 -0.14 -38.61 -18.93
N THR A 5 0.74 -38.98 -18.00
CA THR A 5 0.46 -38.85 -16.55
C THR A 5 1.12 -37.66 -15.84
N VAL A 6 1.99 -36.89 -16.51
CA VAL A 6 2.71 -35.78 -15.85
C VAL A 6 1.94 -34.45 -15.92
N LYS A 7 0.99 -34.29 -16.85
CA LYS A 7 0.24 -33.02 -17.01
C LYS A 7 -0.94 -32.87 -16.02
N SER A 8 -1.42 -33.94 -15.41
CA SER A 8 -2.53 -33.86 -14.44
C SER A 8 -2.09 -33.57 -13.00
N LEU A 9 -0.80 -33.64 -12.67
CA LEU A 9 -0.30 -33.28 -11.34
C LEU A 9 -0.11 -31.77 -11.15
N ILE A 10 0.15 -31.01 -12.21
CA ILE A 10 0.35 -29.55 -12.11
C ILE A 10 -0.99 -28.80 -11.93
N ALA A 11 -2.11 -29.38 -12.40
CA ALA A 11 -3.43 -28.78 -12.25
C ALA A 11 -3.98 -28.82 -10.80
N LEU A 12 -3.44 -29.68 -9.93
CA LEU A 12 -3.84 -29.77 -8.52
C LEU A 12 -3.09 -28.78 -7.59
N PHE A 13 -2.01 -28.15 -8.08
CA PHE A 13 -1.23 -27.18 -7.30
C PHE A 13 -1.80 -25.76 -7.28
N VAL A 14 -2.77 -25.43 -8.13
CA VAL A 14 -3.32 -24.06 -8.22
C VAL A 14 -4.70 -23.95 -7.56
N THR A 15 -5.46 -25.05 -7.44
CA THR A 15 -6.80 -25.03 -6.83
C THR A 15 -6.83 -25.36 -5.33
N SER A 16 -5.72 -25.84 -4.76
CA SER A 16 -5.63 -26.16 -3.33
C SER A 16 -5.25 -24.95 -2.45
N SER A 17 -4.75 -23.87 -3.06
CA SER A 17 -4.28 -22.68 -2.34
C SER A 17 -5.42 -21.79 -1.83
N THR A 18 -6.61 -21.86 -2.45
CA THR A 18 -7.77 -21.04 -2.08
C THR A 18 -8.53 -21.57 -0.86
N LEU A 19 -8.41 -22.86 -0.54
CA LEU A 19 -9.09 -23.46 0.63
C LEU A 19 -8.25 -23.45 1.91
N LEU A 20 -6.94 -23.21 1.83
CA LEU A 20 -6.03 -23.23 2.98
C LEU A 20 -5.63 -21.83 3.49
N LEU A 21 -6.14 -20.75 2.89
CA LEU A 21 -5.88 -19.36 3.29
C LEU A 21 -7.09 -18.68 3.97
N MET A 22 -8.03 -19.45 4.54
CA MET A 22 -8.97 -18.91 5.53
C MET A 22 -8.39 -19.10 6.94
N PRO A 23 -7.67 -18.10 7.49
CA PRO A 23 -7.18 -18.10 8.86
C PRO A 23 -8.37 -18.16 9.82
N MET A 24 -8.43 -19.23 10.61
CA MET A 24 -9.53 -19.53 11.53
C MET A 24 -9.43 -18.80 12.88
N ARG A 25 -8.40 -17.97 13.09
CA ARG A 25 -8.26 -17.06 14.23
C ARG A 25 -7.39 -15.91 13.80
N SER A 26 -7.91 -14.69 13.87
CA SER A 26 -7.09 -13.47 13.88
C SER A 26 -7.30 -12.77 15.22
N ASP A 27 -6.35 -11.91 15.58
CA ASP A 27 -6.63 -10.80 16.50
C ASP A 27 -7.92 -10.13 15.99
N ALA A 28 -8.92 -9.89 16.85
CA ALA A 28 -10.28 -9.49 16.45
C ALA A 28 -10.34 -8.17 15.63
N GLN A 29 -9.19 -7.51 15.48
CA GLN A 29 -8.96 -6.28 14.77
C GLN A 29 -8.54 -6.48 13.29
N ILE A 30 -7.96 -7.62 12.89
CA ILE A 30 -7.46 -7.81 11.52
C ILE A 30 -8.56 -8.37 10.61
N ASN A 31 -8.85 -7.67 9.52
CA ASN A 31 -9.74 -8.14 8.48
C ASN A 31 -9.04 -9.15 7.56
N MET A 32 -9.21 -10.44 7.86
CA MET A 32 -8.54 -11.51 7.12
C MET A 32 -8.95 -11.59 5.64
N LYS A 33 -10.14 -11.11 5.28
CA LYS A 33 -10.53 -11.04 3.87
C LYS A 33 -9.66 -10.05 3.10
N ILE A 34 -9.45 -8.86 3.66
CA ILE A 34 -8.56 -7.85 3.08
C ILE A 34 -7.13 -8.38 3.06
N LEU A 35 -6.66 -8.98 4.16
CA LEU A 35 -5.29 -9.48 4.25
C LEU A 35 -5.00 -10.56 3.21
N THR A 36 -5.89 -11.54 3.03
CA THR A 36 -5.71 -12.59 2.02
C THR A 36 -5.68 -12.02 0.60
N GLN A 37 -6.55 -11.07 0.27
CA GLN A 37 -6.57 -10.41 -1.04
C GLN A 37 -5.29 -9.61 -1.31
N VAL A 38 -4.87 -8.81 -0.32
CA VAL A 38 -3.66 -8.01 -0.40
C VAL A 38 -2.41 -8.89 -0.51
N ALA A 39 -2.32 -9.95 0.31
CA ALA A 39 -1.18 -10.86 0.30
C ALA A 39 -1.04 -11.59 -1.05
N ASP A 40 -2.12 -12.14 -1.59
CA ASP A 40 -2.11 -12.79 -2.91
C ASP A 40 -1.66 -11.82 -4.02
N SER A 41 -2.17 -10.59 -3.99
CA SER A 41 -1.81 -9.56 -4.97
C SER A 41 -0.34 -9.14 -4.84
N CYS A 42 0.15 -8.90 -3.62
CA CYS A 42 1.56 -8.53 -3.38
C CYS A 42 2.54 -9.66 -3.72
N GLN A 43 2.19 -10.91 -3.43
CA GLN A 43 3.03 -12.06 -3.78
C GLN A 43 3.21 -12.20 -5.30
N LYS A 44 2.18 -11.89 -6.09
CA LYS A 44 2.25 -11.87 -7.56
C LYS A 44 3.09 -10.71 -8.08
N ASP A 45 2.89 -9.52 -7.51
CA ASP A 45 3.45 -8.28 -8.03
C ASP A 45 4.92 -8.11 -7.67
N VAL A 46 5.31 -8.31 -6.41
CA VAL A 46 6.67 -8.04 -5.92
C VAL A 46 7.72 -8.95 -6.57
N VAL A 47 7.33 -10.13 -7.04
CA VAL A 47 8.25 -11.07 -7.72
C VAL A 47 8.26 -10.90 -9.24
N SER A 48 7.39 -10.04 -9.78
CA SER A 48 7.16 -9.90 -11.21
C SER A 48 8.04 -8.80 -11.80
N GLU A 49 8.90 -9.13 -12.76
CA GLU A 49 9.68 -8.13 -13.49
C GLU A 49 8.76 -7.13 -14.22
N SER A 50 7.69 -7.64 -14.84
CA SER A 50 6.70 -6.82 -15.55
C SER A 50 6.04 -5.77 -14.65
N TYR A 51 5.87 -6.06 -13.36
CA TYR A 51 5.33 -5.13 -12.37
C TYR A 51 6.23 -3.91 -12.16
N TYR A 52 7.55 -4.09 -12.27
CA TYR A 52 8.52 -3.00 -12.16
C TYR A 52 8.71 -2.28 -13.50
N GLN A 53 8.67 -3.01 -14.61
CA GLN A 53 8.77 -2.44 -15.96
C GLN A 53 7.62 -1.47 -16.28
N GLN A 54 6.38 -1.75 -15.84
CA GLN A 54 5.25 -0.81 -16.01
C GLN A 54 5.47 0.55 -15.31
N MET A 55 6.31 0.58 -14.29
CA MET A 55 6.71 1.81 -13.59
C MET A 55 7.96 2.46 -14.20
N GLY A 56 8.54 1.87 -15.25
CA GLY A 56 9.82 2.27 -15.82
C GLY A 56 11.02 1.97 -14.92
N LEU A 57 10.88 1.03 -13.98
CA LEU A 57 11.91 0.64 -13.04
C LEU A 57 12.61 -0.64 -13.51
N ASN A 58 13.94 -0.64 -13.49
CA ASN A 58 14.77 -1.81 -13.82
C ASN A 58 15.24 -2.48 -12.52
N ILE A 59 14.46 -3.47 -12.06
CA ILE A 59 14.67 -4.14 -10.78
C ILE A 59 14.72 -5.64 -11.01
N ASN A 60 15.89 -6.21 -10.74
CA ASN A 60 16.18 -7.60 -11.09
C ASN A 60 16.33 -8.50 -9.85
N THR A 61 16.17 -7.92 -8.65
CA THR A 61 16.35 -8.61 -7.37
C THR A 61 15.15 -8.39 -6.46
N VAL A 62 14.52 -9.50 -6.10
CA VAL A 62 13.38 -9.56 -5.19
C VAL A 62 13.88 -9.75 -3.76
N ASN A 63 13.33 -9.01 -2.81
CA ASN A 63 13.64 -9.15 -1.39
C ASN A 63 12.34 -9.36 -0.59
N ASN A 64 12.33 -10.27 0.39
CA ASN A 64 11.21 -10.48 1.31
C ASN A 64 10.76 -9.19 2.01
N PHE A 65 11.66 -8.22 2.23
CA PHE A 65 11.28 -6.91 2.74
C PHE A 65 10.27 -6.19 1.83
N TYR A 66 10.35 -6.33 0.51
CA TYR A 66 9.41 -5.72 -0.43
C TYR A 66 8.01 -6.30 -0.30
N LEU A 67 7.90 -7.59 0.01
CA LEU A 67 6.61 -8.24 0.22
C LEU A 67 5.92 -7.71 1.48
N GLN A 68 6.67 -7.56 2.58
CA GLN A 68 6.14 -7.00 3.83
C GLN A 68 5.66 -5.56 3.65
N TYR A 69 6.48 -4.72 3.00
CA TYR A 69 6.10 -3.32 2.72
C TYR A 69 4.90 -3.22 1.78
N CYS A 70 4.82 -4.09 0.77
CA CYS A 70 3.66 -4.13 -0.12
C CYS A 70 2.39 -4.46 0.66
N ILE A 71 2.44 -5.51 1.50
CA ILE A 71 1.30 -5.92 2.32
C ILE A 71 0.89 -4.80 3.28
N GLU A 72 1.85 -4.22 4.02
CA GLU A 72 1.59 -3.10 4.93
C GLU A 72 0.89 -1.94 4.20
N SER A 73 1.46 -1.50 3.06
CA SER A 73 0.97 -0.32 2.32
C SER A 73 -0.40 -0.55 1.68
N ARG A 74 -0.61 -1.71 1.04
CA ARG A 74 -1.89 -2.05 0.40
C ARG A 74 -2.99 -2.35 1.42
N TYR A 75 -2.65 -2.99 2.54
CA TYR A 75 -3.60 -3.19 3.63
C TYR A 75 -3.98 -1.84 4.26
N HIS A 76 -3.00 -0.97 4.56
CA HIS A 76 -3.25 0.40 5.02
C HIS A 76 -4.16 1.18 4.07
N TYR A 77 -3.89 1.12 2.76
CA TYR A 77 -4.74 1.75 1.76
C TYR A 77 -6.17 1.19 1.77
N SER A 78 -6.31 -0.14 1.90
CA SER A 78 -7.61 -0.80 1.97
C SER A 78 -8.40 -0.39 3.20
N LEU A 79 -7.75 -0.23 4.36
CA LEU A 79 -8.41 0.29 5.58
C LEU A 79 -8.89 1.73 5.42
N ILE A 80 -8.11 2.58 4.75
CA ILE A 80 -8.54 3.95 4.45
C ILE A 80 -9.79 3.94 3.58
N LEU A 81 -9.82 3.11 2.53
CA LEU A 81 -10.99 3.02 1.65
C LEU A 81 -12.19 2.35 2.32
N ASP A 82 -11.99 1.41 3.23
CA ASP A 82 -13.07 0.82 4.03
C ASP A 82 -13.71 1.86 4.96
N LYS A 83 -12.88 2.72 5.56
CA LYS A 83 -13.33 3.77 6.48
C LYS A 83 -13.88 5.02 5.79
N PHE A 84 -13.37 5.34 4.60
CA PHE A 84 -13.76 6.50 3.79
C PHE A 84 -14.05 6.08 2.34
N PRO A 85 -15.15 5.34 2.09
CA PRO A 85 -15.42 4.75 0.78
C PRO A 85 -15.57 5.78 -0.35
N GLU A 86 -16.06 6.98 -0.03
CA GLU A 86 -16.25 8.04 -1.01
C GLU A 86 -14.94 8.47 -1.67
N LEU A 87 -13.79 8.35 -0.98
CA LEU A 87 -12.48 8.70 -1.52
C LEU A 87 -12.18 7.98 -2.83
N ALA A 88 -12.65 6.74 -3.02
CA ALA A 88 -12.45 5.99 -4.26
C ALA A 88 -13.10 6.66 -5.49
N SER A 89 -14.07 7.56 -5.28
CA SER A 89 -14.84 8.23 -6.34
C SER A 89 -14.47 9.71 -6.54
N THR A 90 -13.48 10.22 -5.81
CA THR A 90 -13.11 11.65 -5.79
C THR A 90 -12.22 12.10 -6.95
N GLY A 91 -11.93 11.22 -7.91
CA GLY A 91 -11.10 11.51 -9.07
C GLY A 91 -9.61 11.60 -8.76
N GLU A 92 -8.88 12.34 -9.58
CA GLU A 92 -7.42 12.35 -9.61
C GLU A 92 -6.84 13.73 -9.26
N ILE A 93 -5.68 13.76 -8.59
CA ILE A 93 -4.93 15.00 -8.33
C ILE A 93 -4.13 15.39 -9.58
N LEU A 94 -3.62 14.39 -10.31
CA LEU A 94 -2.90 14.50 -11.57
C LEU A 94 -3.34 13.31 -12.44
N PRO A 95 -3.27 13.39 -13.78
CA PRO A 95 -3.63 12.27 -14.65
C PRO A 95 -2.94 10.96 -14.23
N GLY A 96 -3.72 9.92 -13.93
CA GLY A 96 -3.21 8.63 -13.47
C GLY A 96 -2.77 8.58 -12.00
N TYR A 97 -3.05 9.64 -11.22
CA TYR A 97 -2.75 9.74 -9.78
C TYR A 97 -4.03 10.05 -8.97
N PRO A 98 -4.75 9.02 -8.48
CA PRO A 98 -5.98 9.18 -7.72
C PRO A 98 -5.77 9.97 -6.41
N GLY A 99 -6.75 10.81 -6.07
CA GLY A 99 -6.72 11.58 -4.82
C GLY A 99 -6.70 10.70 -3.58
N SER A 100 -7.40 9.58 -3.59
CA SER A 100 -7.37 8.58 -2.51
C SER A 100 -5.96 8.05 -2.23
N VAL A 101 -5.16 7.83 -3.28
CA VAL A 101 -3.77 7.35 -3.14
C VAL A 101 -2.90 8.44 -2.53
N ALA A 102 -3.06 9.69 -2.97
CA ALA A 102 -2.35 10.83 -2.37
C ALA A 102 -2.71 11.02 -0.89
N VAL A 103 -3.99 10.88 -0.53
CA VAL A 103 -4.45 10.89 0.87
C VAL A 103 -3.77 9.78 1.68
N GLY A 104 -3.76 8.54 1.16
CA GLY A 104 -3.10 7.41 1.83
C GLY A 104 -1.60 7.61 2.06
N GLN A 105 -0.92 8.18 1.06
CA GLN A 105 0.50 8.47 1.15
C GLN A 105 0.81 9.57 2.18
N ILE A 106 0.05 10.67 2.18
CA ILE A 106 0.23 11.75 3.17
C ILE A 106 -0.05 11.21 4.59
N ALA A 107 -1.11 10.40 4.75
CA ALA A 107 -1.46 9.80 6.03
C ALA A 107 -0.33 8.92 6.59
N ASP A 108 0.24 8.04 5.77
CA ASP A 108 1.39 7.19 6.16
C ASP A 108 2.63 8.05 6.44
N GLY A 109 2.91 9.05 5.58
CA GLY A 109 4.04 9.96 5.72
C GLY A 109 4.01 10.78 7.02
N PHE A 110 2.85 11.27 7.44
CA PHE A 110 2.72 12.02 8.70
C PHE A 110 3.02 11.21 9.95
N LEU A 111 2.89 9.88 9.91
CA LEU A 111 3.27 9.01 11.03
C LEU A 111 4.76 8.64 11.00
N ARG A 112 5.32 8.36 9.82
CA ARG A 112 6.67 7.79 9.69
C ARG A 112 7.79 8.70 10.17
N TYR A 113 7.60 10.01 10.06
CA TYR A 113 8.73 10.94 10.11
C TYR A 113 8.56 12.08 11.11
N GLY A 114 7.54 12.00 11.99
CA GLY A 114 7.28 12.99 13.03
C GLY A 114 7.06 14.43 12.53
N GLY A 115 7.00 15.38 13.47
CA GLY A 115 6.95 16.82 13.20
C GLY A 115 5.56 17.43 13.04
N ASP A 116 5.56 18.75 12.80
CA ASP A 116 4.37 19.56 12.60
C ASP A 116 3.59 19.05 11.37
N LYS A 117 2.35 18.65 11.62
CA LYS A 117 1.36 18.41 10.57
C LYS A 117 0.65 19.76 10.49
N LYS A 118 0.76 20.43 9.34
CA LYS A 118 0.18 21.76 9.07
C LYS A 118 -0.49 21.76 7.70
N LEU A 119 -1.15 20.65 7.36
CA LEU A 119 -1.75 20.51 6.03
C LEU A 119 -2.87 21.52 5.85
N LEU A 120 -3.70 21.72 6.88
CA LEU A 120 -4.80 22.67 6.81
C LEU A 120 -4.28 24.11 6.66
N ASP A 121 -3.28 24.49 7.45
CA ASP A 121 -2.65 25.81 7.34
C ASP A 121 -2.01 26.02 5.96
N CYS A 122 -1.37 24.97 5.41
CA CYS A 122 -0.83 25.00 4.07
C CYS A 122 -1.92 25.19 2.99
N ILE A 123 -3.06 24.49 3.12
CA ILE A 123 -4.21 24.67 2.22
C ILE A 123 -4.75 26.10 2.32
N ILE A 124 -4.84 26.66 3.53
CA ILE A 124 -5.32 28.03 3.77
C ILE A 124 -4.35 29.06 3.17
N ALA A 125 -3.04 28.87 3.37
CA ALA A 125 -2.02 29.74 2.80
C ALA A 125 -2.05 29.72 1.26
N ASN A 126 -2.39 28.57 0.67
CA ASN A 126 -2.46 28.35 -0.78
C ASN A 126 -1.18 28.80 -1.53
N ASP A 127 -0.06 28.79 -0.82
CA ASP A 127 1.28 29.03 -1.35
C ASP A 127 2.13 27.82 -0.97
N THR A 128 2.27 26.90 -1.91
CA THR A 128 3.02 25.65 -1.70
C THR A 128 4.50 25.87 -1.47
N SER A 129 5.05 27.06 -1.72
CA SER A 129 6.45 27.41 -1.48
C SER A 129 6.71 27.91 -0.06
N SER A 130 5.66 28.33 0.66
CA SER A 130 5.75 28.84 2.04
C SER A 130 6.28 27.81 3.05
N ASP A 131 6.84 28.31 4.16
CA ASP A 131 7.37 27.46 5.24
C ASP A 131 6.29 26.61 5.91
N VAL A 132 5.06 27.12 6.00
CA VAL A 132 3.93 26.38 6.57
C VAL A 132 3.59 25.13 5.77
N CYS A 133 3.89 25.12 4.47
CA CYS A 133 3.71 23.97 3.59
C CYS A 133 4.87 22.97 3.61
N ASN A 134 5.98 23.26 4.31
CA ASN A 134 7.19 22.44 4.23
C ASN A 134 6.97 20.98 4.64
N ALA A 135 6.23 20.75 5.73
CA ALA A 135 5.90 19.40 6.18
C ALA A 135 5.06 18.65 5.14
N SER A 136 4.03 19.30 4.60
CA SER A 136 3.15 18.71 3.58
C SER A 136 3.91 18.35 2.30
N ARG A 137 4.83 19.22 1.84
CA ARG A 137 5.71 18.94 0.70
C ARG A 137 6.52 17.66 0.93
N MET A 138 7.19 17.56 2.07
CA MET A 138 8.03 16.40 2.40
C MET A 138 7.22 15.10 2.59
N ARG A 139 5.90 15.16 2.85
CA ARG A 139 5.06 13.97 3.01
C ARG A 139 4.41 13.50 1.72
N ILE A 140 4.18 14.42 0.78
CA ILE A 140 3.55 14.06 -0.49
C ILE A 140 4.57 13.57 -1.54
N SER A 141 5.83 14.00 -1.46
CA SER A 141 6.91 13.51 -2.34
C SER A 141 8.30 13.86 -1.79
N GLN A 142 9.34 13.13 -2.24
CA GLN A 142 10.75 13.37 -1.89
C GLN A 142 11.53 14.21 -2.92
N ASN A 143 10.83 14.91 -3.82
CA ASN A 143 11.48 15.72 -4.86
C ASN A 143 12.45 14.94 -5.77
N THR A 144 12.19 13.64 -5.94
CA THR A 144 13.07 12.70 -6.63
C THR A 144 12.25 11.72 -7.45
N LYS A 145 12.64 11.46 -8.70
CA LYS A 145 12.01 10.45 -9.55
C LYS A 145 12.29 9.03 -9.03
N TYR A 146 11.27 8.16 -9.04
CA TYR A 146 11.44 6.74 -8.69
C TYR A 146 12.42 6.04 -9.62
N ARG A 147 12.36 6.30 -10.94
CA ARG A 147 13.30 5.70 -11.90
C ARG A 147 14.76 6.11 -11.70
N SER A 148 15.00 7.22 -11.01
CA SER A 148 16.34 7.72 -10.71
C SER A 148 16.87 7.23 -9.37
N ASN A 149 16.03 6.59 -8.54
CA ASN A 149 16.41 6.08 -7.23
C ASN A 149 15.65 4.78 -6.92
N SER A 150 16.25 3.64 -7.26
CA SER A 150 15.70 2.32 -6.96
C SER A 150 15.56 2.04 -5.46
N GLY A 151 16.13 2.86 -4.57
CA GLY A 151 15.86 2.75 -3.12
C GLY A 151 14.40 3.05 -2.75
N LEU A 152 13.68 3.81 -3.59
CA LEU A 152 12.32 4.26 -3.33
C LEU A 152 11.24 3.20 -3.63
N ILE A 153 11.61 2.00 -4.09
CA ILE A 153 10.67 0.89 -4.34
C ILE A 153 9.90 0.49 -3.07
N ARG A 154 10.52 0.73 -1.89
CA ARG A 154 9.94 0.41 -0.57
C ARG A 154 8.89 1.42 -0.11
N GLU A 155 8.57 2.40 -0.95
CA GLU A 155 7.61 3.43 -0.59
C GLU A 155 6.17 3.01 -0.83
N TYR A 156 5.28 3.84 -0.30
CA TYR A 156 3.85 3.65 -0.37
C TYR A 156 3.34 3.59 -1.83
N LEU A 157 3.80 4.55 -2.66
CA LEU A 157 3.27 4.73 -4.02
C LEU A 157 3.55 3.53 -4.94
N PRO A 158 4.79 3.01 -5.05
CA PRO A 158 5.06 1.84 -5.88
C PRO A 158 4.31 0.59 -5.42
N SER A 159 3.93 0.50 -4.13
CA SER A 159 3.16 -0.61 -3.61
C SER A 159 1.67 -0.48 -3.96
N VAL A 160 1.09 0.70 -3.78
CA VAL A 160 -0.37 0.91 -3.86
C VAL A 160 -0.85 1.25 -5.27
N CYS A 161 -0.06 2.02 -6.03
CA CYS A 161 -0.46 2.53 -7.33
C CYS A 161 0.74 2.62 -8.28
N PRO A 162 1.07 1.54 -9.00
CA PRO A 162 2.17 1.54 -9.97
C PRO A 162 2.03 2.62 -11.06
N SER A 163 0.82 2.85 -11.57
CA SER A 163 0.58 3.93 -12.55
C SER A 163 0.88 5.32 -11.99
N CYS A 164 0.65 5.53 -10.69
CA CYS A 164 0.95 6.79 -10.03
C CYS A 164 2.45 7.09 -10.00
N VAL A 165 3.31 6.06 -10.02
CA VAL A 165 4.77 6.25 -10.13
C VAL A 165 5.13 6.93 -11.46
N VAL A 166 4.45 6.57 -12.55
CA VAL A 166 4.65 7.20 -13.85
C VAL A 166 4.18 8.66 -13.81
N ALA A 167 2.96 8.92 -13.32
CA ALA A 167 2.42 10.27 -13.17
C ALA A 167 3.30 11.16 -12.26
N HIS A 168 3.83 10.59 -11.19
CA HIS A 168 4.78 11.24 -10.30
C HIS A 168 6.09 11.62 -11.03
N ASP A 169 6.65 10.70 -11.82
CA ASP A 169 7.92 10.90 -12.53
C ASP A 169 7.80 11.83 -13.75
N GLU A 170 6.59 12.00 -14.31
CA GLU A 170 6.27 12.99 -15.37
C GLU A 170 6.48 14.42 -14.88
N VAL A 171 6.02 14.73 -13.66
CA VAL A 171 6.30 16.01 -12.99
C VAL A 171 7.65 16.01 -12.27
N SER A 172 8.53 15.08 -12.66
CA SER A 172 9.88 14.91 -12.12
C SER A 172 9.95 14.67 -10.61
N GLY A 173 8.88 14.14 -10.02
CA GLY A 173 8.73 13.97 -8.59
C GLY A 173 8.67 15.29 -7.83
N SER A 174 8.32 16.40 -8.48
CA SER A 174 8.27 17.71 -7.82
C SER A 174 7.23 17.73 -6.70
N GLN A 175 7.70 17.84 -5.46
CA GLN A 175 6.85 17.95 -4.28
C GLN A 175 5.91 19.17 -4.34
N GLU A 176 6.34 20.28 -4.94
CA GLU A 176 5.52 21.49 -5.06
C GLU A 176 4.40 21.31 -6.08
N VAL A 177 4.70 20.73 -7.25
CA VAL A 177 3.69 20.48 -8.28
C VAL A 177 2.62 19.51 -7.77
N ILE A 178 3.05 18.42 -7.12
CA ILE A 178 2.13 17.41 -6.59
C ILE A 178 1.31 17.98 -5.43
N LEU A 179 1.92 18.74 -4.51
CA LEU A 179 1.18 19.40 -3.42
C LEU A 179 0.16 20.40 -3.96
N LYS A 180 0.54 21.21 -4.96
CA LYS A 180 -0.36 22.18 -5.57
C LYS A 180 -1.55 21.48 -6.23
N ALA A 181 -1.30 20.39 -6.94
CA ALA A 181 -2.33 19.56 -7.55
C ALA A 181 -3.28 18.96 -6.50
N PHE A 182 -2.72 18.47 -5.38
CA PHE A 182 -3.49 17.99 -4.24
C PHE A 182 -4.38 19.08 -3.63
N ILE A 183 -3.86 20.28 -3.38
CA ILE A 183 -4.65 21.40 -2.84
C ILE A 183 -5.78 21.78 -3.81
N GLN A 184 -5.49 21.87 -5.11
CA GLN A 184 -6.51 22.17 -6.12
C GLN A 184 -7.60 21.12 -6.21
N TRP A 185 -7.24 19.83 -6.12
CA TRP A 185 -8.18 18.73 -6.04
C TRP A 185 -9.03 18.81 -4.77
N PHE A 186 -8.39 18.99 -3.60
CA PHE A 186 -9.07 19.08 -2.31
C PHE A 186 -10.12 20.21 -2.29
N LEU A 187 -9.79 21.38 -2.86
CA LEU A 187 -10.69 22.53 -2.91
C LEU A 187 -11.92 22.30 -3.81
N LYS A 188 -11.85 21.37 -4.77
CA LYS A 188 -12.98 20.98 -5.65
C LYS A 188 -13.93 19.98 -4.99
N LEU A 189 -13.50 19.31 -3.91
CA LEU A 189 -14.33 18.34 -3.20
C LEU A 189 -15.51 19.01 -2.51
N GLU A 190 -16.60 18.26 -2.39
CA GLU A 190 -17.75 18.69 -1.61
C GLU A 190 -17.36 18.87 -0.13
N LYS A 191 -18.14 19.67 0.61
CA LYS A 191 -17.85 19.94 2.02
C LYS A 191 -17.76 18.67 2.89
N PRO A 192 -18.65 17.65 2.74
CA PRO A 192 -18.52 16.40 3.49
C PRO A 192 -17.21 15.67 3.19
N GLN A 193 -16.86 15.51 1.91
CA GLN A 193 -15.63 14.85 1.47
C GLN A 193 -14.38 15.55 2.00
N ARG A 194 -14.34 16.90 2.00
CA ARG A 194 -13.24 17.64 2.63
C ARG A 194 -13.11 17.35 4.12
N ARG A 195 -14.23 17.24 4.84
CA ARG A 195 -14.21 16.91 6.28
C ARG A 195 -13.67 15.51 6.52
N GLU A 196 -14.00 14.54 5.69
CA GLU A 196 -13.44 13.20 5.78
C GLU A 196 -11.92 13.19 5.59
N VAL A 197 -11.44 13.86 4.53
CA VAL A 197 -10.00 14.00 4.28
C VAL A 197 -9.30 14.67 5.47
N ILE A 198 -9.87 15.75 6.02
CA ILE A 198 -9.29 16.43 7.19
C ILE A 198 -9.41 15.59 8.47
N SER A 199 -10.44 14.76 8.63
CA SER A 199 -10.52 13.84 9.78
C SER A 199 -9.40 12.80 9.79
N LEU A 200 -8.79 12.52 8.62
CA LEU A 200 -7.64 11.64 8.48
C LEU A 200 -6.30 12.39 8.40
N LEU A 201 -6.25 13.56 7.79
CA LEU A 201 -5.01 14.30 7.50
C LEU A 201 -4.79 15.54 8.38
N GLY A 202 -5.78 15.91 9.20
CA GLY A 202 -5.74 17.05 10.08
C GLY A 202 -4.73 16.91 11.22
N ASP A 203 -4.53 18.01 11.92
CA ASP A 203 -3.43 18.14 12.88
C ASP A 203 -3.87 17.79 14.31
N ASP A 204 -5.18 17.63 14.52
CA ASP A 204 -5.78 17.30 15.81
C ASP A 204 -5.45 15.87 16.29
N ASP A 205 -5.70 15.64 17.58
CA ASP A 205 -5.43 14.37 18.25
C ASP A 205 -6.27 13.21 17.69
N GLN A 206 -7.49 13.48 17.20
CA GLN A 206 -8.35 12.44 16.65
C GLN A 206 -7.80 11.92 15.32
N ALA A 207 -7.37 12.83 14.44
CA ALA A 207 -6.71 12.49 13.19
C ALA A 207 -5.38 11.77 13.44
N ASN A 208 -4.60 12.21 14.45
CA ASN A 208 -3.39 11.51 14.88
C ASN A 208 -3.68 10.07 15.35
N GLN A 209 -4.64 9.89 16.25
CA GLN A 209 -5.05 8.58 16.77
C GLN A 209 -5.56 7.68 15.65
N LEU A 210 -6.35 8.23 14.72
CA LEU A 210 -6.88 7.48 13.60
C LEU A 210 -5.75 6.96 12.70
N ARG A 211 -4.83 7.83 12.29
CA ARG A 211 -3.65 7.44 11.50
C ARG A 211 -2.87 6.34 12.23
N TRP A 212 -2.59 6.52 13.53
CA TRP A 212 -1.90 5.50 14.33
C TRP A 212 -2.62 4.16 14.37
N SER A 213 -3.95 4.16 14.54
CA SER A 213 -4.76 2.95 14.54
C SER A 213 -4.65 2.21 13.21
N LEU A 214 -4.82 2.92 12.09
CA LEU A 214 -4.74 2.34 10.74
C LEU A 214 -3.37 1.72 10.48
N ARG A 215 -2.30 2.42 10.88
CA ARG A 215 -0.93 1.91 10.72
C ARG A 215 -0.62 0.74 11.65
N SER A 216 -1.06 0.81 12.91
CA SER A 216 -0.84 -0.28 13.86
C SER A 216 -1.52 -1.55 13.36
N GLU A 217 -2.75 -1.44 12.85
CA GLU A 217 -3.45 -2.58 12.26
C GLU A 217 -2.75 -3.10 11.00
N SER A 218 -2.27 -2.24 10.10
CA SER A 218 -1.53 -2.70 8.91
C SER A 218 -0.22 -3.39 9.25
N GLN A 219 0.46 -2.98 10.33
CA GLN A 219 1.66 -3.65 10.84
C GLN A 219 1.33 -5.00 11.47
N LYS A 220 0.26 -5.07 12.27
CA LYS A 220 -0.24 -6.35 12.81
C LYS A 220 -0.63 -7.31 11.68
N ALA A 221 -1.23 -6.82 10.61
CA ALA A 221 -1.59 -7.62 9.44
C ALA A 221 -0.37 -8.27 8.77
N VAL A 222 0.78 -7.60 8.73
CA VAL A 222 2.04 -8.20 8.27
C VAL A 222 2.49 -9.33 9.21
N GLY A 223 2.41 -9.11 10.53
CA GLY A 223 2.74 -10.13 11.53
C GLY A 223 1.86 -11.37 11.41
N GLU A 224 0.54 -11.18 11.33
CA GLU A 224 -0.43 -12.27 11.15
C GLU A 224 -0.19 -13.04 9.83
N TYR A 225 0.16 -12.34 8.74
CA TYR A 225 0.55 -12.98 7.49
C TYR A 225 1.81 -13.84 7.65
N GLN A 226 2.84 -13.35 8.34
CA GLN A 226 4.08 -14.09 8.59
C GLN A 226 3.81 -15.34 9.43
N GLU A 227 3.12 -15.18 10.56
CA GLU A 227 2.78 -16.28 11.46
C GLU A 227 1.93 -17.35 10.75
N THR A 228 0.93 -16.91 9.97
CA THR A 228 0.11 -17.83 9.19
C THR A 228 0.94 -18.57 8.14
N ARG A 229 1.84 -17.89 7.45
CA ARG A 229 2.72 -18.51 6.45
C ARG A 229 3.64 -19.55 7.09
N GLU A 230 4.30 -19.22 8.19
CA GLU A 230 5.19 -20.13 8.91
C GLU A 230 4.43 -21.38 9.41
N ARG A 231 3.24 -21.18 9.96
CA ARG A 231 2.37 -22.28 10.39
C ARG A 231 2.01 -23.21 9.23
N VAL A 232 1.66 -22.65 8.06
CA VAL A 232 1.34 -23.44 6.86
C VAL A 232 2.57 -24.19 6.36
N GLU A 233 3.74 -23.56 6.32
CA GLU A 233 4.99 -24.20 5.90
C GLU A 233 5.35 -25.37 6.85
N GLN A 234 5.19 -25.21 8.16
CA GLN A 234 5.39 -26.29 9.14
C GLN A 234 4.41 -27.45 8.95
N GLN A 235 3.12 -27.16 8.73
CA GLN A 235 2.10 -28.17 8.48
C GLN A 235 2.37 -28.95 7.19
N GLU A 236 2.80 -28.27 6.13
CA GLU A 236 3.15 -28.89 4.85
C GLU A 236 4.40 -29.77 4.98
N GLN A 237 5.43 -29.31 5.70
CA GLN A 237 6.63 -30.12 5.97
C GLN A 237 6.30 -31.38 6.78
N GLU A 238 5.48 -31.24 7.82
CA GLU A 238 5.03 -32.38 8.63
C GLU A 238 4.17 -33.35 7.81
N ARG A 239 3.28 -32.84 6.95
CA ARG A 239 2.50 -33.68 6.03
C ARG A 239 3.42 -34.48 5.11
N ARG A 240 4.39 -33.84 4.47
CA ARG A 240 5.37 -34.51 3.60
C ARG A 240 6.23 -35.53 4.34
N ARG A 241 6.59 -35.26 5.60
CA ARG A 241 7.30 -36.24 6.45
C ARG A 241 6.47 -37.49 6.68
N ARG A 242 5.18 -37.34 7.00
CA ARG A 242 4.26 -38.49 7.19
C ARG A 242 4.07 -39.28 5.90
N GLU A 243 3.85 -38.59 4.78
CA GLU A 243 3.76 -39.20 3.45
C GLU A 243 5.02 -40.02 3.10
N LEU A 244 6.22 -39.51 3.40
CA LEU A 244 7.48 -40.22 3.15
C LEU A 244 7.72 -41.40 4.10
N LEU A 245 7.22 -41.32 5.34
CA LEU A 245 7.33 -42.38 6.34
C LEU A 245 6.23 -43.44 6.22
N GLY A 246 5.27 -43.28 5.29
CA GLY A 246 4.16 -44.21 5.08
C GLY A 246 3.14 -44.22 6.22
N GLN A 247 2.97 -43.09 6.92
CA GLN A 247 2.02 -42.88 8.02
C GLN A 247 0.79 -42.09 7.58
#